data_AF-A0A7K3ZM83-F1
#
_entry.id   AF-A0A7K3ZM83-F1
#
_cell.length_a   1.000
_cell.length_b   1.000
_cell.length_c   1.000
_cell.angle_alpha   90.00
_cell.angle_beta   90.00
_cell.angle_gamma   90.00
#
_symmetry.space_group_name_H-M   'P 1'
#
loop_
_entity.id
_entity.type
_entity.pdbx_description
1 polymer ?
#
loop_
_entity_poly.entity_id
_entity_poly.type
_entity_poly.pdbx_seq_one_letter_code
_entity_poly.pdbx_strand_id
1 'polypeptide(L)'
;TYEDVQSLGIETLRNLYASAGLAIRPKTQANRIEQLKEIIRAWGGNPEEILSKDALFRGNITETQDQTQNRQLSILAENLRQIIREEAT
;
A
#
# COMPACT_ATOMS: atom_id res chain seq x y z
N THR A 1 -16.41 -45.97 -23.20
CA THR A 1 -16.96 -45.08 -22.16
C THR A 1 -16.04 -43.89 -22.01
N TYR A 2 -16.15 -42.97 -22.94
CA TYR A 2 -15.45 -41.69 -22.94
C TYR A 2 -16.50 -40.68 -23.41
N GLU A 3 -17.55 -40.56 -22.61
CA GLU A 3 -18.65 -39.67 -22.89
C GLU A 3 -18.41 -38.38 -22.12
N ASP A 4 -18.04 -37.37 -22.91
CA ASP A 4 -18.53 -36.01 -22.74
C ASP A 4 -18.03 -35.25 -21.52
N VAL A 5 -16.72 -35.01 -21.45
CA VAL A 5 -16.22 -33.75 -20.86
C VAL A 5 -16.36 -32.67 -21.92
N GLN A 6 -17.58 -32.13 -22.06
CA GLN A 6 -17.75 -30.85 -22.74
C GLN A 6 -16.84 -29.84 -22.06
N SER A 7 -15.85 -29.33 -22.79
CA SER A 7 -15.01 -28.24 -22.32
C SER A 7 -15.90 -27.03 -22.07
N LEU A 8 -16.32 -26.82 -20.81
CA LEU A 8 -16.93 -25.58 -20.36
C LEU A 8 -15.98 -24.47 -20.78
N GLY A 9 -16.41 -23.67 -21.76
CA GLY A 9 -15.58 -22.66 -22.40
C GLY A 9 -14.94 -21.74 -21.36
N ILE A 10 -13.84 -21.11 -21.75
CA ILE A 10 -13.04 -20.23 -20.88
C ILE A 10 -13.87 -19.15 -20.15
N GLU A 11 -15.01 -18.74 -20.73
CA GLU A 11 -15.94 -17.76 -20.16
C GLU A 11 -16.71 -18.31 -18.96
N THR A 12 -17.07 -19.60 -18.99
CA THR A 12 -17.78 -20.25 -17.89
C THR A 12 -16.88 -20.44 -16.68
N LEU A 13 -15.62 -20.84 -16.93
CA LEU A 13 -14.60 -20.91 -15.89
C LEU A 13 -14.33 -19.52 -15.31
N ARG A 14 -14.22 -18.48 -16.14
CA ARG A 14 -14.02 -17.10 -15.69
C ARG A 14 -15.18 -16.61 -14.80
N ASN A 15 -16.41 -16.87 -15.19
CA ASN A 15 -17.59 -16.52 -14.39
C ASN A 15 -17.64 -17.32 -13.08
N LEU A 16 -17.26 -18.60 -13.09
CA LEU A 16 -17.19 -19.42 -11.89
C LEU A 16 -16.12 -18.93 -10.90
N TYR A 17 -14.94 -18.54 -11.39
CA TYR A 17 -13.91 -17.95 -10.54
C TYR A 17 -14.32 -16.57 -10.01
N ALA A 18 -15.00 -15.75 -10.82
CA ALA A 18 -15.53 -14.46 -10.39
C ALA A 18 -16.63 -14.62 -9.32
N SER A 19 -17.55 -15.55 -9.50
CA SER A 19 -18.65 -15.82 -8.55
C SER A 19 -18.16 -16.49 -7.26
N ALA A 20 -17.14 -17.35 -7.36
CA ALA A 20 -16.47 -17.94 -6.21
C ALA A 20 -15.50 -16.98 -5.49
N GLY A 21 -15.40 -15.72 -5.93
CA GLY A 21 -14.53 -14.72 -5.33
C GLY A 21 -13.03 -14.94 -5.57
N LEU A 22 -12.66 -15.91 -6.42
CA LEU A 22 -11.30 -16.16 -6.90
C LEU A 22 -10.91 -15.15 -7.99
N ALA A 23 -11.12 -13.87 -7.72
CA ALA A 23 -10.60 -12.81 -8.56
C ALA A 23 -9.08 -12.71 -8.34
N ILE A 24 -8.30 -12.83 -9.41
CA ILE A 24 -6.89 -12.45 -9.41
C ILE A 24 -6.86 -10.92 -9.31
N ARG A 25 -6.94 -10.40 -8.09
CA ARG A 25 -6.69 -8.98 -7.85
C ARG A 25 -5.21 -8.75 -8.12
N PRO A 26 -4.82 -7.70 -8.86
CA PRO A 26 -3.43 -7.29 -8.86
C PRO A 26 -3.03 -7.14 -7.39
N LYS A 27 -1.93 -7.79 -6.96
CA LYS A 27 -1.40 -7.60 -5.61
C LYS A 27 -1.38 -6.10 -5.40
N THR A 28 -2.18 -5.61 -4.45
CA THR A 28 -2.14 -4.21 -4.02
C THR A 28 -0.67 -3.94 -3.82
N GLN A 29 -0.07 -3.08 -4.67
CA GLN A 29 1.35 -2.80 -4.55
C GLN A 29 1.56 -2.50 -3.06
N ALA A 30 2.42 -3.27 -2.39
CA ALA A 30 2.84 -2.92 -1.05
C ALA A 30 3.39 -1.51 -1.20
N ASN A 31 2.56 -0.53 -0.87
CA ASN A 31 2.82 0.85 -1.17
C ASN A 31 4.07 1.15 -0.36
N ARG A 32 5.14 1.66 -0.98
CA ARG A 32 6.41 1.94 -0.28
C ARG A 32 6.17 2.73 1.02
N ILE A 33 5.10 3.54 1.02
CA ILE A 33 4.56 4.23 2.19
C ILE A 33 4.13 3.27 3.30
N GLU A 34 3.30 2.27 3.00
CA GLU A 34 2.82 1.30 4.00
C GLU A 34 3.99 0.52 4.61
N GLN A 35 5.00 0.14 3.81
CA GLN A 35 6.20 -0.49 4.34
C GLN A 35 6.98 0.44 5.29
N LEU A 36 7.17 1.70 4.92
CA LEU A 36 7.81 2.69 5.81
C LEU A 36 7.00 2.94 7.08
N LYS A 37 5.68 3.00 6.98
CA LYS A 37 4.78 3.13 8.14
C LYS A 37 4.94 1.93 9.09
N GLU A 38 5.02 0.72 8.56
CA GLU A 38 5.23 -0.48 9.39
C GLU A 38 6.60 -0.47 10.08
N ILE A 39 7.66 -0.05 9.40
CA ILE A 39 9.00 0.06 10.01
C ILE A 39 8.98 1.10 11.15
N ILE A 40 8.40 2.28 10.91
CA ILE A 40 8.28 3.32 11.93
C ILE A 40 7.45 2.84 13.14
N ARG A 41 6.34 2.11 12.91
CA ARG A 41 5.55 1.48 13.98
C ARG A 41 6.34 0.44 14.76
N ALA A 42 7.12 -0.40 14.07
CA ALA A 42 7.97 -1.40 14.72
C ALA A 42 9.04 -0.76 15.61
N TRP A 43 9.43 0.48 15.31
CA TRP A 43 10.38 1.27 16.08
C TRP A 43 9.71 2.15 17.14
N GLY A 44 8.41 1.97 17.39
CA GLY A 44 7.66 2.69 18.43
C GLY A 44 7.15 4.08 18.02
N GLY A 45 7.37 4.51 16.78
CA GLY A 45 6.88 5.77 16.23
C GLY A 45 5.45 5.68 15.70
N ASN A 46 4.71 6.79 15.72
CA ASN A 46 3.37 6.90 15.15
C ASN A 46 3.41 7.63 13.79
N PRO A 47 3.44 6.92 12.65
CA PRO A 47 3.57 7.57 11.34
C PRO A 47 2.35 8.44 10.98
N GLU A 48 1.16 8.10 11.48
CA GLU A 48 -0.05 8.89 11.23
C GLU A 48 0.00 10.26 11.92
N GLU A 49 0.64 10.36 13.09
CA GLU A 49 0.82 11.63 13.79
C GLU A 49 1.80 12.55 13.04
N ILE A 50 2.89 11.97 12.52
CA ILE A 50 3.90 12.69 11.73
C ILE A 50 3.27 13.25 10.45
N LEU A 51 2.52 12.41 9.72
CA LEU A 51 1.83 12.81 8.50
C LEU A 51 0.73 13.85 8.78
N SER A 52 0.03 13.73 9.90
CA SER A 52 -0.99 14.70 10.31
C SER A 52 -0.39 16.06 10.68
N LYS A 53 0.76 16.07 11.37
CA LYS A 53 1.49 17.30 11.70
C LYS A 53 1.96 18.03 10.43
N ASP A 54 2.50 17.30 9.45
CA ASP A 54 2.88 17.90 8.15
C ASP A 54 1.65 18.43 7.39
N ALA A 55 0.54 17.67 7.37
CA ALA A 55 -0.70 18.10 6.72
C ALA A 55 -1.26 19.39 7.34
N LEU A 56 -1.24 19.49 8.68
CA LEU A 56 -1.66 20.70 9.40
C LEU A 56 -0.74 21.90 9.13
N PHE A 57 0.58 21.67 9.03
CA PHE A 57 1.54 22.73 8.72
C PHE A 57 1.36 23.30 7.31
N ARG A 58 0.88 22.48 6.37
CA ARG A 58 0.65 22.88 4.96
C ARG A 58 -0.62 23.69 4.71
N GLY A 59 -1.70 23.43 5.45
CA GLY A 59 -3.03 23.95 5.12
C GLY A 59 -3.64 23.28 3.87
N ASN A 60 -4.78 23.81 3.39
CA ASN A 60 -5.55 23.18 2.31
C ASN A 60 -5.00 23.55 0.92
N ILE A 61 -4.19 22.67 0.32
CA ILE A 61 -3.58 22.84 -1.01
C ILE A 61 -4.03 21.72 -1.96
N THR A 62 -4.28 22.06 -3.22
CA THR A 62 -4.66 21.09 -4.25
C THR A 62 -3.41 20.52 -4.91
N GLU A 63 -2.98 19.32 -4.50
CA GLU A 63 -1.86 18.59 -5.11
C GLU A 63 -2.35 17.33 -5.83
N THR A 64 -1.65 16.95 -6.90
CA THR A 64 -1.88 15.68 -7.60
C THR A 64 -1.50 14.51 -6.69
N GLN A 65 -2.21 13.38 -6.81
CA GLN A 65 -2.00 12.18 -5.98
C GLN A 65 -0.53 11.71 -5.94
N ASP A 66 0.20 11.80 -7.06
CA ASP A 66 1.63 11.46 -7.14
C ASP A 66 2.53 12.36 -6.28
N GLN A 67 2.26 13.67 -6.25
CA GLN A 67 3.04 14.64 -5.48
C GLN A 67 2.86 14.41 -3.97
N THR A 68 1.62 14.13 -3.55
CA THR A 68 1.31 13.76 -2.16
C THR A 68 2.05 12.49 -1.76
N GLN A 69 2.03 11.47 -2.63
CA GLN A 69 2.67 10.18 -2.35
C GLN A 69 4.20 10.30 -2.25
N ASN A 70 4.85 11.00 -3.18
CA ASN A 70 6.30 11.23 -3.14
C ASN A 70 6.72 12.01 -1.89
N ARG A 71 5.90 12.96 -1.43
CA ARG A 71 6.22 13.73 -0.25
C ARG A 71 6.05 12.94 1.04
N GLN A 72 4.96 12.18 1.17
CA GLN A 72 4.76 11.27 2.29
C GLN A 72 5.95 10.31 2.43
N LEU A 73 6.48 9.81 1.30
CA LEU A 73 7.69 8.99 1.29
C LEU A 73 8.92 9.73 1.82
N SER A 74 9.18 10.95 1.35
CA SER A 74 10.35 11.74 1.80
C SER A 74 10.30 12.04 3.29
N ILE A 75 9.13 12.38 3.84
CA ILE A 75 8.96 12.69 5.27
C ILE A 75 9.19 11.45 6.13
N LEU A 76 8.56 10.33 5.77
CA LEU A 76 8.73 9.08 6.50
C LEU A 76 10.20 8.60 6.43
N ALA A 77 10.89 8.80 5.30
CA ALA A 77 12.30 8.45 5.15
C ALA A 77 13.23 9.34 5.99
N GLU A 78 12.95 10.65 6.05
CA GLU A 78 13.69 11.57 6.91
C GLU A 78 13.53 11.22 8.39
N ASN A 79 12.29 10.95 8.81
CA ASN A 79 12.02 10.54 10.19
C ASN A 79 12.73 9.23 10.54
N LEU A 80 12.68 8.22 9.66
CA LEU A 80 13.41 6.97 9.85
C LEU A 80 14.92 7.21 9.99
N ARG A 81 15.49 8.12 9.20
CA ARG A 81 16.91 8.50 9.30
C ARG A 81 17.23 9.18 10.64
N GLN A 82 16.32 9.97 11.19
CA GLN A 82 16.48 10.56 12.52
C GLN A 82 16.49 9.48 13.60
N ILE A 83 15.53 8.55 13.58
CA ILE A 83 15.47 7.50 14.61
C ILE A 83 16.74 6.62 14.56
N ILE A 84 17.22 6.26 13.37
CA ILE A 84 18.49 5.53 13.22
C ILE A 84 19.67 6.31 13.82
N ARG A 85 19.67 7.63 13.70
CA ARG A 85 20.75 8.49 14.22
C ARG A 85 20.68 8.59 15.75
N GLU A 86 19.48 8.65 16.32
CA GLU A 86 19.26 8.65 17.76
C GLU A 86 19.69 7.32 18.40
N GLU A 87 19.39 6.19 17.76
CA GLU A 87 19.81 4.85 18.23
C GLU A 87 21.31 4.57 18.05
N ALA A 88 22.00 5.28 17.14
CA ALA A 88 23.42 5.10 16.88
C ALA A 88 24.34 5.96 17.78
N THR A 89 23.77 6.81 18.65
CA THR A 89 24.50 7.70 19.57
C THR A 89 24.35 7.22 21.00
#